data_AF-A0A7V7BQV8-F1
#
_entry.id   AF-A0A7V7BQV8-F1
#
_cell.length_a   1.000
_cell.length_b   1.000
_cell.length_c   1.000
_cell.angle_alpha   90.00
_cell.angle_beta   90.00
_cell.angle_gamma   90.00
#
_symmetry.space_group_name_H-M   'P 1'
#
loop_
_entity.id
_entity.type
_entity.pdbx_description
1 polymer ?
#
loop_
_entity_poly.entity_id
_entity_poly.type
_entity_poly.pdbx_seq_one_letter_code
_entity_poly.pdbx_strand_id
1 'polypeptide(L)'
;MNTLKWVDKENSLATRYKFLIFVIGGSGGTAFGGSIDNKVGAFWTPATRIHRPPYGVVAHELGHSFQALVRADGAASFSGGSIHEMTSQYMLWQVYPEWMTFENYHLNDFMKATHLAFLHPENQYHSPYVLEYWSGKHGVEFIGKMWREVQRGEDPVMTYKRLTGLTQAQFNDEMFDAVRRFVTWDLPRVEKVAARYANQHTTALIRTNGWYQIAPDKCPQNYGYNAIQLKVPPAGTKVGIEFRGLSGIEGFSNFRVENAGWRYGFLAFTADGSRVYGDMHADSPGTAEFLVPDDTKYLWLVVMGAPTEHWMHVSRRGRGRGGAANAETNTVAAAEWPYSFKLTGTTPDDAIVRDDRVTAGL
;
A
#
# COMPACT_ATOMS: atom_id res chain seq x y z
N MET A 1 16.44 13.55 -10.82
CA MET A 1 17.22 13.91 -9.62
C MET A 1 16.78 15.26 -9.03
N ASN A 2 16.82 16.36 -9.78
CA ASN A 2 16.38 17.68 -9.27
C ASN A 2 14.87 17.81 -9.01
N THR A 3 14.02 17.08 -9.73
CA THR A 3 12.56 17.14 -9.58
C THR A 3 12.09 16.55 -8.24
N LEU A 4 12.56 15.34 -7.90
CA LEU A 4 12.25 14.68 -6.63
C LEU A 4 13.01 15.29 -5.44
N LYS A 5 13.93 16.23 -5.71
CA LYS A 5 14.89 16.82 -4.78
C LYS A 5 15.47 15.77 -3.82
N TRP A 6 15.90 14.61 -4.31
CA TRP A 6 16.25 13.48 -3.42
C TRP A 6 17.42 13.79 -2.49
N VAL A 7 18.40 14.52 -3.04
CA VAL A 7 19.60 14.97 -2.33
C VAL A 7 19.59 16.49 -2.20
N ASP A 8 20.33 17.01 -1.23
CA ASP A 8 20.60 18.44 -1.08
C ASP A 8 21.47 18.94 -2.24
N LYS A 9 21.02 19.96 -2.98
CA LYS A 9 21.73 20.46 -4.17
C LYS A 9 23.01 21.24 -3.85
N GLU A 10 23.17 21.72 -2.63
CA GLU A 10 24.31 22.52 -2.20
C GLU A 10 25.34 21.64 -1.50
N ASN A 11 24.86 20.69 -0.70
CA ASN A 11 25.73 19.95 0.22
C ASN A 11 25.95 18.48 -0.15
N SER A 12 25.13 17.88 -1.03
CA SER A 12 25.23 16.45 -1.31
C SER A 12 26.52 16.06 -2.01
N LEU A 13 27.06 14.89 -1.66
CA LEU A 13 28.16 14.25 -2.38
C LEU A 13 27.81 13.97 -3.85
N ALA A 14 26.53 13.83 -4.18
CA ALA A 14 26.06 13.67 -5.55
C ALA A 14 26.29 14.89 -6.45
N THR A 15 26.57 16.07 -5.88
CA THR A 15 26.92 17.29 -6.61
C THR A 15 28.43 17.38 -6.89
N ARG A 16 29.22 16.59 -6.17
CA ARG A 16 30.70 16.56 -6.26
C ARG A 16 31.21 15.39 -7.09
N TYR A 17 30.49 14.27 -7.04
CA TYR A 17 30.90 13.02 -7.70
C TYR A 17 29.85 12.55 -8.71
N LYS A 18 30.32 12.01 -9.83
CA LYS A 18 29.47 11.33 -10.80
C LYS A 18 29.12 9.93 -10.29
N PHE A 19 27.92 9.46 -10.65
CA PHE A 19 27.54 8.07 -10.43
C PHE A 19 28.42 7.12 -11.23
N LEU A 20 28.73 5.97 -10.64
CA LEU A 20 29.45 4.89 -11.31
C LEU A 20 28.50 3.81 -11.76
N ILE A 21 28.59 3.42 -13.04
CA ILE A 21 27.78 2.36 -13.63
C ILE A 21 28.73 1.26 -14.09
N PHE A 22 28.57 0.08 -13.51
CA PHE A 22 29.36 -1.11 -13.83
C PHE A 22 28.48 -2.08 -14.62
N VAL A 23 28.82 -2.23 -15.91
CA VAL A 23 28.19 -3.24 -16.77
C VAL A 23 29.05 -4.49 -16.74
N ILE A 24 28.50 -5.56 -16.17
CA ILE A 24 29.22 -6.81 -15.91
C ILE A 24 28.86 -7.81 -17.03
N GLY A 25 29.86 -8.48 -17.59
CA GLY A 25 29.66 -9.57 -18.54
C GLY A 25 29.17 -10.85 -17.86
N GLY A 26 28.50 -11.73 -18.61
CA GLY A 26 28.04 -13.04 -18.12
C GLY A 26 26.52 -13.22 -18.15
N SER A 27 26.06 -14.41 -17.77
CA SER A 27 24.65 -14.82 -17.79
C SER A 27 23.87 -14.48 -16.51
N GLY A 28 24.49 -13.77 -15.55
CA GLY A 28 23.84 -13.36 -14.32
C GLY A 28 22.61 -12.48 -14.57
N GLY A 29 21.61 -12.58 -13.68
CA GLY A 29 20.33 -11.86 -13.82
C GLY A 29 20.12 -10.71 -12.83
N THR A 30 20.99 -10.56 -11.84
CA THR A 30 20.78 -9.63 -10.71
C THR A 30 21.48 -8.31 -10.97
N ALA A 31 20.73 -7.22 -10.86
CA ALA A 31 21.27 -5.87 -10.77
C ALA A 31 21.17 -5.40 -9.32
N PHE A 32 22.01 -4.46 -8.91
CA PHE A 32 21.95 -3.87 -7.58
C PHE A 32 22.41 -2.42 -7.59
N GLY A 33 21.76 -1.59 -6.78
CA GLY A 33 22.13 -0.20 -6.52
C GLY A 33 22.65 0.03 -5.12
N GLY A 34 23.54 1.01 -4.98
CA GLY A 34 24.10 1.40 -3.70
C GLY A 34 25.13 2.51 -3.83
N SER A 35 26.18 2.44 -3.02
CA SER A 35 27.29 3.40 -3.06
C SER A 35 28.63 2.71 -2.88
N ILE A 36 29.68 3.28 -3.48
CA ILE A 36 31.07 2.94 -3.20
C ILE A 36 31.60 3.90 -2.13
N ASP A 37 32.33 3.34 -1.16
CA ASP A 37 33.00 4.04 -0.05
C ASP A 37 32.11 4.99 0.76
N ASN A 38 30.80 4.71 0.79
CA ASN A 38 29.78 5.58 1.38
C ASN A 38 29.92 7.03 0.89
N LYS A 39 30.23 7.21 -0.41
CA LYS A 39 30.47 8.54 -1.02
C LYS A 39 29.93 8.69 -2.42
N VAL A 40 30.07 7.66 -3.25
CA VAL A 40 29.74 7.73 -4.68
C VAL A 40 28.59 6.78 -4.97
N GLY A 41 27.48 7.31 -5.49
CA GLY A 41 26.36 6.49 -5.94
C GLY A 41 26.80 5.54 -7.05
N ALA A 42 26.40 4.27 -6.95
CA ALA A 42 26.86 3.24 -7.85
C ALA A 42 25.75 2.24 -8.19
N PHE A 43 25.80 1.71 -9.40
CA PHE A 43 24.87 0.74 -9.94
C PHE A 43 25.65 -0.34 -10.68
N TRP A 44 25.31 -1.60 -10.43
CA TRP A 44 25.92 -2.76 -11.06
C TRP A 44 24.84 -3.56 -11.77
N THR A 45 25.09 -3.92 -13.02
CA THR A 45 24.10 -4.64 -13.82
C THR A 45 24.75 -5.55 -14.85
N PRO A 46 24.22 -6.75 -15.08
CA PRO A 46 24.61 -7.55 -16.22
C PRO A 46 24.06 -6.91 -17.50
N ALA A 47 24.82 -7.00 -18.60
CA ALA A 47 24.39 -6.43 -19.89
C ALA A 47 23.00 -6.95 -20.34
N THR A 48 22.67 -8.20 -19.98
CA THR A 48 21.36 -8.84 -20.24
C THR A 48 20.18 -8.14 -19.57
N ARG A 49 20.37 -7.33 -18.53
CA ARG A 49 19.28 -6.60 -17.86
C ARG A 49 19.04 -5.21 -18.45
N ILE A 50 19.95 -4.71 -19.28
CA ILE A 50 19.89 -3.38 -19.89
C ILE A 50 20.02 -3.40 -21.42
N HIS A 51 19.90 -4.57 -22.06
CA HIS A 51 20.06 -4.71 -23.51
C HIS A 51 18.87 -4.17 -24.34
N ARG A 52 17.72 -3.90 -23.70
CA ARG A 52 16.53 -3.34 -24.36
C ARG A 52 15.67 -2.51 -23.39
N PRO A 53 14.98 -1.46 -23.88
CA PRO A 53 14.00 -0.73 -23.10
C PRO A 53 12.76 -1.59 -22.81
N PRO A 54 11.93 -1.23 -21.80
CA PRO A 54 12.15 -0.13 -20.86
C PRO A 54 13.20 -0.48 -19.80
N TYR A 55 14.08 0.47 -19.46
CA TYR A 55 15.17 0.28 -18.52
C TYR A 55 14.70 0.39 -17.05
N GLY A 56 13.59 -0.29 -16.71
CA GLY A 56 12.96 -0.23 -15.39
C GLY A 56 13.95 -0.56 -14.27
N VAL A 57 14.70 -1.65 -14.43
CA VAL A 57 15.77 -2.06 -13.50
C VAL A 57 16.79 -0.95 -13.25
N VAL A 58 17.17 -0.16 -14.26
CA VAL A 58 18.13 0.94 -14.07
C VAL A 58 17.52 2.02 -13.18
N ALA A 59 16.26 2.39 -13.41
CA ALA A 59 15.58 3.39 -12.60
C ALA A 59 15.36 2.93 -11.16
N HIS A 60 14.98 1.66 -10.96
CA HIS A 60 14.84 1.05 -9.64
C HIS A 60 16.16 1.03 -8.87
N GLU A 61 17.22 0.47 -9.45
CA GLU A 61 18.49 0.34 -8.76
C GLU A 61 19.16 1.69 -8.50
N LEU A 62 19.05 2.65 -9.42
CA LEU A 62 19.48 4.02 -9.13
C LEU A 62 18.71 4.63 -7.95
N GLY A 63 17.46 4.22 -7.71
CA GLY A 63 16.72 4.55 -6.49
C GLY A 63 17.45 4.12 -5.22
N HIS A 64 17.96 2.89 -5.16
CA HIS A 64 18.78 2.44 -4.03
C HIS A 64 20.10 3.19 -3.92
N SER A 65 20.74 3.52 -5.04
CA SER A 65 21.95 4.33 -5.03
C SER A 65 21.71 5.72 -4.44
N PHE A 66 20.56 6.32 -4.77
CA PHE A 66 20.12 7.59 -4.20
C PHE A 66 19.78 7.48 -2.70
N GLN A 67 19.14 6.40 -2.26
CA GLN A 67 18.94 6.13 -0.83
C GLN A 67 20.28 5.98 -0.09
N ALA A 68 21.28 5.33 -0.71
CA ALA A 68 22.62 5.22 -0.14
C ALA A 68 23.32 6.57 -0.03
N LEU A 69 23.17 7.44 -1.04
CA LEU A 69 23.74 8.78 -1.02
C LEU A 69 23.13 9.68 0.06
N VAL A 70 21.82 9.60 0.29
CA VAL A 70 21.19 10.36 1.38
C VAL A 70 21.79 9.99 2.75
N ARG A 71 22.12 8.71 2.96
CA ARG A 71 22.85 8.26 4.16
C ARG A 71 24.30 8.72 4.17
N ALA A 72 24.97 8.67 3.02
CA ALA A 72 26.34 9.18 2.86
C ALA A 72 26.44 10.69 3.17
N ASP A 73 25.38 11.44 2.86
CA ASP A 73 25.22 12.87 3.16
C ASP A 73 24.87 13.12 4.64
N GLY A 74 24.70 12.06 5.45
CA GLY A 74 24.55 12.15 6.91
C GLY A 74 23.15 11.92 7.46
N ALA A 75 22.14 11.67 6.62
CA ALA A 75 20.80 11.36 7.09
C ALA A 75 20.74 9.99 7.82
N ALA A 76 19.76 9.82 8.70
CA ALA A 76 19.49 8.50 9.29
C ALA A 76 18.90 7.54 8.24
N SER A 77 18.67 6.29 8.63
CA SER A 77 17.95 5.31 7.82
C SER A 77 16.60 5.01 8.48
N PHE A 78 15.59 4.75 7.66
CA PHE A 78 14.34 4.19 8.14
C PHE A 78 14.57 2.85 8.84
N SER A 79 13.75 2.62 9.86
CA SER A 79 13.58 1.32 10.48
C SER A 79 12.64 0.48 9.62
N GLY A 80 13.02 -0.78 9.33
CA GLY A 80 12.24 -1.67 8.46
C GLY A 80 12.74 -1.69 7.00
N GLY A 81 12.76 -2.89 6.38
CA GLY A 81 13.35 -3.09 5.06
C GLY A 81 12.46 -2.70 3.87
N SER A 82 11.14 -2.87 3.99
CA SER A 82 10.23 -2.77 2.85
C SER A 82 10.23 -1.40 2.18
N ILE A 83 10.43 -0.32 2.96
CA ILE A 83 10.43 1.05 2.42
C ILE A 83 11.54 1.28 1.39
N HIS A 84 12.68 0.60 1.51
CA HIS A 84 13.77 0.72 0.55
C HIS A 84 13.31 0.28 -0.84
N GLU A 85 12.64 -0.86 -0.93
CA GLU A 85 12.11 -1.39 -2.18
C GLU A 85 10.92 -0.56 -2.69
N MET A 86 9.97 -0.23 -1.80
CA MET A 86 8.78 0.54 -2.16
C MET A 86 9.16 1.93 -2.69
N THR A 87 10.17 2.56 -2.09
CA THR A 87 10.69 3.85 -2.55
C THR A 87 11.41 3.71 -3.90
N SER A 88 12.21 2.67 -4.12
CA SER A 88 12.85 2.44 -5.42
C SER A 88 11.83 2.19 -6.53
N GLN A 89 10.75 1.46 -6.24
CA GLN A 89 9.61 1.30 -7.16
C GLN A 89 8.88 2.62 -7.41
N TYR A 90 8.66 3.44 -6.36
CA TYR A 90 8.11 4.78 -6.53
C TYR A 90 9.00 5.64 -7.45
N MET A 91 10.32 5.62 -7.24
CA MET A 91 11.27 6.38 -8.08
C MET A 91 11.29 5.89 -9.52
N LEU A 92 11.22 4.57 -9.75
CA LEU A 92 11.02 4.01 -11.09
C LEU A 92 9.72 4.57 -11.69
N TRP A 93 8.61 4.53 -10.95
CA TRP A 93 7.30 4.94 -11.44
C TRP A 93 7.19 6.44 -11.71
N GLN A 94 8.03 7.27 -11.07
CA GLN A 94 8.20 8.68 -11.42
C GLN A 94 8.85 8.87 -12.80
N VAL A 95 9.72 7.94 -13.22
CA VAL A 95 10.40 7.95 -14.53
C VAL A 95 9.52 7.32 -15.61
N TYR A 96 8.85 6.21 -15.29
CA TYR A 96 8.02 5.45 -16.22
C TYR A 96 6.59 5.33 -15.68
N PRO A 97 5.70 6.29 -15.99
CA PRO A 97 4.29 6.23 -15.58
C PRO A 97 3.58 4.92 -15.99
N GLU A 98 3.99 4.31 -17.11
CA GLU A 98 3.47 3.04 -17.64
C GLU A 98 4.03 1.78 -16.95
N TRP A 99 4.77 1.90 -15.85
CA TRP A 99 5.35 0.76 -15.11
C TRP A 99 4.34 -0.33 -14.78
N MET A 100 3.15 0.06 -14.31
CA MET A 100 2.04 -0.86 -14.05
C MET A 100 1.61 -1.68 -15.28
N THR A 101 2.00 -1.27 -16.49
CA THR A 101 1.75 -1.97 -17.75
C THR A 101 2.89 -2.90 -18.14
N PHE A 102 4.13 -2.42 -18.22
CA PHE A 102 5.22 -3.27 -18.73
C PHE A 102 5.82 -4.21 -17.67
N GLU A 103 5.62 -3.93 -16.37
CA GLU A 103 5.90 -4.84 -15.26
C GLU A 103 4.62 -5.15 -14.48
N ASN A 104 3.53 -5.42 -15.20
CA ASN A 104 2.19 -5.61 -14.63
C ASN A 104 2.08 -6.72 -13.57
N TYR A 105 3.02 -7.66 -13.54
CA TYR A 105 3.08 -8.67 -12.47
C TYR A 105 3.17 -8.01 -11.07
N HIS A 106 3.79 -6.84 -10.94
CA HIS A 106 3.83 -6.13 -9.66
C HIS A 106 2.43 -5.70 -9.20
N LEU A 107 1.62 -5.15 -10.10
CA LEU A 107 0.23 -4.82 -9.82
C LEU A 107 -0.59 -6.08 -9.53
N ASN A 108 -0.45 -7.13 -10.32
CA ASN A 108 -1.21 -8.37 -10.11
C ASN A 108 -0.96 -9.00 -8.74
N ASP A 109 0.27 -8.92 -8.23
CA ASP A 109 0.60 -9.42 -6.90
C ASP A 109 0.08 -8.48 -5.79
N PHE A 110 0.17 -7.16 -5.97
CA PHE A 110 -0.45 -6.20 -5.05
C PHE A 110 -1.97 -6.45 -4.90
N MET A 111 -2.67 -6.70 -6.01
CA MET A 111 -4.12 -6.92 -6.00
C MET A 111 -4.54 -8.17 -5.22
N LYS A 112 -3.65 -9.17 -5.07
CA LYS A 112 -3.89 -10.34 -4.21
C LYS A 112 -3.68 -10.04 -2.72
N ALA A 113 -2.90 -9.01 -2.43
CA ALA A 113 -2.30 -8.70 -1.13
C ALA A 113 -2.72 -7.32 -0.57
N THR A 114 -3.82 -6.73 -1.03
CA THR A 114 -4.29 -5.40 -0.56
C THR A 114 -4.65 -5.38 0.92
N HIS A 115 -5.02 -6.54 1.48
CA HIS A 115 -5.36 -6.73 2.89
C HIS A 115 -4.12 -6.72 3.80
N LEU A 116 -2.91 -6.90 3.27
CA LEU A 116 -1.69 -6.88 4.07
C LEU A 116 -1.32 -5.47 4.51
N ALA A 117 -0.57 -5.38 5.60
CA ALA A 117 -0.23 -4.09 6.18
C ALA A 117 0.56 -3.18 5.22
N PHE A 118 0.42 -1.87 5.36
CA PHE A 118 1.39 -0.96 4.75
C PHE A 118 2.80 -1.29 5.30
N LEU A 119 3.78 -1.36 4.40
CA LEU A 119 5.15 -1.85 4.66
C LEU A 119 5.29 -3.38 4.87
N HIS A 120 4.26 -4.18 4.58
CA HIS A 120 4.38 -5.64 4.64
C HIS A 120 5.44 -6.16 3.64
N PRO A 121 6.35 -7.08 4.03
CA PRO A 121 7.42 -7.58 3.16
C PRO A 121 6.93 -8.19 1.84
N GLU A 122 5.78 -8.87 1.83
CA GLU A 122 5.20 -9.42 0.59
C GLU A 122 4.80 -8.34 -0.41
N ASN A 123 4.53 -7.11 0.05
CA ASN A 123 4.18 -5.98 -0.82
C ASN A 123 5.35 -5.03 -1.10
N GLN A 124 6.58 -5.35 -0.66
CA GLN A 124 7.69 -4.40 -0.70
C GLN A 124 8.06 -3.96 -2.13
N TYR A 125 7.88 -4.83 -3.13
CA TYR A 125 8.09 -4.46 -4.54
C TYR A 125 6.80 -4.06 -5.27
N HIS A 126 5.64 -4.14 -4.62
CA HIS A 126 4.34 -4.15 -5.28
C HIS A 126 3.47 -2.94 -4.91
N SER A 127 3.78 -2.23 -3.83
CA SER A 127 2.91 -1.18 -3.27
C SER A 127 3.59 0.20 -3.12
N PRO A 128 4.11 0.82 -4.20
CA PRO A 128 4.60 2.21 -4.13
C PRO A 128 3.46 3.25 -4.04
N TYR A 129 2.20 2.83 -4.11
CA TYR A 129 1.04 3.68 -4.35
C TYR A 129 0.75 4.70 -3.25
N VAL A 130 1.02 4.35 -1.99
CA VAL A 130 0.89 5.30 -0.87
C VAL A 130 1.89 6.45 -0.99
N LEU A 131 3.11 6.18 -1.48
CA LEU A 131 4.14 7.21 -1.69
C LEU A 131 3.73 8.16 -2.84
N GLU A 132 3.07 7.64 -3.87
CA GLU A 132 2.48 8.45 -4.94
C GLU A 132 1.36 9.34 -4.40
N TYR A 133 0.45 8.79 -3.59
CA TYR A 133 -0.63 9.56 -2.98
C TYR A 133 -0.08 10.70 -2.09
N TRP A 134 0.89 10.41 -1.22
CA TRP A 134 1.55 11.43 -0.39
C TRP A 134 2.26 12.50 -1.22
N SER A 135 2.85 12.12 -2.35
CA SER A 135 3.48 13.06 -3.29
C SER A 135 2.47 13.96 -3.99
N GLY A 136 1.29 13.43 -4.31
CA GLY A 136 0.17 14.25 -4.80
C GLY A 136 -0.31 15.26 -3.77
N LYS A 137 -0.31 14.89 -2.49
CA LYS A 137 -0.79 15.74 -1.38
C LYS A 137 0.20 16.84 -0.99
N HIS A 138 1.48 16.50 -0.89
CA HIS A 138 2.53 17.39 -0.33
C HIS A 138 3.57 17.85 -1.35
N GLY A 139 3.39 17.47 -2.62
CA GLY A 139 4.34 17.73 -3.69
C GLY A 139 5.34 16.60 -3.90
N VAL A 140 5.82 16.47 -5.14
CA VAL A 140 6.68 15.37 -5.61
C VAL A 140 8.03 15.24 -4.86
N GLU A 141 8.46 16.30 -4.18
CA GLU A 141 9.68 16.35 -3.37
C GLU A 141 9.52 15.76 -1.96
N PHE A 142 8.29 15.51 -1.52
CA PHE A 142 7.99 15.15 -0.14
C PHE A 142 8.61 13.82 0.28
N ILE A 143 8.58 12.80 -0.59
CA ILE A 143 9.22 11.51 -0.28
C ILE A 143 10.74 11.68 -0.12
N GLY A 144 11.38 12.52 -0.95
CA GLY A 144 12.78 12.86 -0.75
C GLY A 144 13.03 13.55 0.59
N LYS A 145 12.15 14.49 0.97
CA LYS A 145 12.19 15.16 2.28
C LYS A 145 12.14 14.14 3.43
N MET A 146 11.22 13.18 3.38
CA MET A 146 11.12 12.12 4.38
C MET A 146 12.44 11.35 4.53
N TRP A 147 13.10 10.99 3.43
CA TRP A 147 14.37 10.27 3.47
C TRP A 147 15.53 11.11 4.03
N ARG A 148 15.55 12.42 3.80
CA ARG A 148 16.57 13.31 4.36
C ARG A 148 16.34 13.62 5.84
N GLU A 149 15.08 13.70 6.26
CA GLU A 149 14.70 14.17 7.60
C GLU A 149 14.28 13.05 8.56
N VAL A 150 14.34 11.78 8.14
CA VAL A 150 14.10 10.62 9.01
C VAL A 150 15.02 10.65 10.23
N GLN A 151 14.47 10.36 11.40
CA GLN A 151 15.23 10.25 12.65
C GLN A 151 15.50 8.78 12.98
N ARG A 152 16.57 8.51 13.75
CA ARG A 152 16.90 7.15 14.18
C ARG A 152 15.74 6.55 14.97
N GLY A 153 15.32 5.34 14.60
CA GLY A 153 14.20 4.64 15.22
C GLY A 153 12.83 4.94 14.61
N GLU A 154 12.74 5.87 13.65
CA GLU A 154 11.50 6.09 12.90
C GLU A 154 11.36 5.10 11.75
N ASP A 155 10.12 4.68 11.51
CA ASP A 155 9.70 4.13 10.23
C ASP A 155 9.00 5.22 9.38
N PRO A 156 8.61 4.92 8.13
CA PRO A 156 7.97 5.89 7.25
C PRO A 156 6.68 6.49 7.79
N VAL A 157 5.87 5.74 8.55
CA VAL A 157 4.62 6.25 9.12
C VAL A 157 4.91 7.22 10.25
N MET A 158 5.88 6.91 11.11
CA MET A 158 6.34 7.80 12.18
C MET A 158 6.89 9.12 11.61
N THR A 159 7.80 9.04 10.65
CA THR A 159 8.37 10.23 9.97
C THR A 159 7.29 11.03 9.26
N TYR A 160 6.37 10.37 8.55
CA TYR A 160 5.26 11.03 7.85
C TYR A 160 4.43 11.87 8.81
N LYS A 161 3.94 11.25 9.90
CA LYS A 161 3.13 11.94 10.91
C LYS A 161 3.88 13.10 11.56
N ARG A 162 5.16 12.92 11.90
CA ARG A 162 5.98 14.01 12.46
C ARG A 162 6.11 15.20 11.50
N LEU A 163 6.41 14.93 10.23
CA LEU A 163 6.62 15.98 9.23
C LEU A 163 5.34 16.71 8.83
N THR A 164 4.18 16.07 9.01
CA THR A 164 2.86 16.62 8.66
C THR A 164 2.05 17.09 9.85
N GLY A 165 2.48 16.78 11.09
CA GLY A 165 1.76 17.09 12.32
C GLY A 165 0.49 16.26 12.52
N LEU A 166 0.31 15.16 11.79
CA LEU A 166 -0.90 14.33 11.88
C LEU A 166 -0.91 13.46 13.13
N THR A 167 -2.07 13.43 13.79
CA THR A 167 -2.41 12.40 14.78
C THR A 167 -2.59 11.03 14.10
N GLN A 168 -2.63 9.95 14.90
CA GLN A 168 -2.90 8.61 14.37
C GLN A 168 -4.28 8.53 13.68
N ALA A 169 -5.30 9.17 14.23
CA ALA A 169 -6.64 9.17 13.65
C ALA A 169 -6.65 9.87 12.28
N GLN A 170 -6.03 11.05 12.17
CA GLN A 170 -5.94 11.76 10.89
C GLN A 170 -5.08 11.02 9.86
N PHE A 171 -4.04 10.31 10.31
CA PHE A 171 -3.27 9.42 9.44
C PHE A 171 -4.13 8.27 8.91
N ASN A 172 -4.95 7.64 9.75
CA ASN A 172 -5.90 6.61 9.33
C ASN A 172 -6.91 7.16 8.31
N ASP A 173 -7.43 8.36 8.54
CA ASP A 173 -8.38 9.01 7.62
C ASP A 173 -7.74 9.24 6.25
N GLU A 174 -6.48 9.69 6.25
CA GLU A 174 -5.75 9.92 5.02
C GLU A 174 -5.40 8.62 4.28
N MET A 175 -4.97 7.59 4.98
CA MET A 175 -4.74 6.27 4.39
C MET A 175 -6.04 5.70 3.81
N PHE A 176 -7.18 5.92 4.47
CA PHE A 176 -8.48 5.51 3.94
C PHE A 176 -8.84 6.25 2.65
N ASP A 177 -8.57 7.55 2.56
CA ASP A 177 -8.74 8.29 1.30
C ASP A 177 -7.86 7.71 0.18
N ALA A 178 -6.58 7.42 0.49
CA ALA A 178 -5.64 6.84 -0.46
C ALA A 178 -6.13 5.49 -1.01
N VAL A 179 -6.54 4.56 -0.14
CA VAL A 179 -6.96 3.22 -0.60
C VAL A 179 -8.24 3.25 -1.42
N ARG A 180 -9.18 4.18 -1.14
CA ARG A 180 -10.36 4.38 -2.00
C ARG A 180 -9.96 4.86 -3.40
N ARG A 181 -8.95 5.71 -3.52
CA ARG A 181 -8.39 6.13 -4.82
C ARG A 181 -7.63 5.02 -5.53
N PHE A 182 -7.09 4.04 -4.81
CA PHE A 182 -6.46 2.88 -5.44
C PHE A 182 -7.51 1.98 -6.11
N VAL A 183 -8.74 1.90 -5.57
CA VAL A 183 -9.84 1.15 -6.22
C VAL A 183 -10.13 1.66 -7.63
N THR A 184 -10.03 2.98 -7.82
CA THR A 184 -10.37 3.66 -9.09
C THR A 184 -9.13 4.15 -9.85
N TRP A 185 -7.94 3.95 -9.30
CA TRP A 185 -6.65 4.43 -9.81
C TRP A 185 -6.62 5.90 -10.22
N ASP A 186 -7.32 6.75 -9.48
CA ASP A 186 -7.48 8.16 -9.81
C ASP A 186 -6.52 9.06 -9.00
N LEU A 187 -5.23 8.72 -9.11
CA LEU A 187 -4.13 9.54 -8.64
C LEU A 187 -3.73 10.50 -9.78
N PRO A 188 -3.77 11.84 -9.58
CA PRO A 188 -3.73 12.81 -10.69
C PRO A 188 -2.60 12.64 -11.71
N ARG A 189 -1.39 12.28 -11.27
CA ARG A 189 -0.23 12.11 -12.16
C ARG A 189 -0.37 10.92 -13.11
N VAL A 190 -1.01 9.84 -12.64
CA VAL A 190 -0.99 8.53 -13.30
C VAL A 190 -2.37 8.10 -13.77
N GLU A 191 -3.43 8.81 -13.42
CA GLU A 191 -4.82 8.46 -13.75
C GLU A 191 -5.00 8.09 -15.22
N LYS A 192 -4.46 8.89 -16.15
CA LYS A 192 -4.57 8.62 -17.59
C LYS A 192 -4.03 7.24 -18.01
N VAL A 193 -2.94 6.78 -17.40
CA VAL A 193 -2.31 5.49 -17.73
C VAL A 193 -2.82 4.36 -16.85
N ALA A 194 -3.26 4.67 -15.63
CA ALA A 194 -3.68 3.69 -14.63
C ALA A 194 -5.19 3.41 -14.64
N ALA A 195 -6.03 4.27 -15.24
CA ALA A 195 -7.48 4.12 -15.30
C ALA A 195 -7.94 2.77 -15.90
N ARG A 196 -7.14 2.17 -16.78
CA ARG A 196 -7.37 0.82 -17.33
C ARG A 196 -7.36 -0.30 -16.28
N TYR A 197 -6.90 -0.03 -15.07
CA TYR A 197 -6.84 -0.96 -13.94
C TYR A 197 -7.92 -0.68 -12.88
N ALA A 198 -8.73 0.36 -13.07
CA ALA A 198 -9.79 0.75 -12.14
C ALA A 198 -10.83 -0.37 -12.02
N ASN A 199 -11.43 -0.49 -10.82
CA ASN A 199 -12.52 -1.41 -10.55
C ASN A 199 -12.17 -2.90 -10.78
N GLN A 200 -10.89 -3.27 -10.62
CA GLN A 200 -10.40 -4.65 -10.76
C GLN A 200 -10.10 -5.33 -9.42
N HIS A 201 -10.33 -4.62 -8.30
CA HIS A 201 -10.10 -5.17 -6.97
C HIS A 201 -11.03 -6.34 -6.70
N THR A 202 -10.52 -7.30 -5.93
CA THR A 202 -11.30 -8.45 -5.48
C THR A 202 -10.99 -8.74 -4.02
N THR A 203 -11.92 -9.39 -3.34
CA THR A 203 -11.79 -9.85 -1.96
C THR A 203 -12.64 -11.11 -1.79
N ALA A 204 -12.73 -11.63 -0.57
CA ALA A 204 -13.60 -12.75 -0.27
C ALA A 204 -14.35 -12.53 1.04
N LEU A 205 -15.62 -12.90 1.04
CA LEU A 205 -16.53 -12.84 2.17
C LEU A 205 -17.06 -14.23 2.49
N ILE A 206 -17.45 -14.43 3.74
CA ILE A 206 -18.16 -15.62 4.24
C ILE A 206 -19.55 -15.14 4.66
N ARG A 207 -20.60 -15.83 4.20
CA ARG A 207 -21.98 -15.45 4.52
C ARG A 207 -22.39 -16.08 5.85
N THR A 208 -22.73 -15.27 6.84
CA THR A 208 -23.04 -15.75 8.20
C THR A 208 -24.40 -15.23 8.67
N ASN A 209 -25.44 -16.07 8.68
CA ASN A 209 -26.76 -15.75 9.27
C ASN A 209 -27.31 -14.34 8.92
N GLY A 210 -27.30 -13.98 7.63
CA GLY A 210 -27.78 -12.67 7.14
C GLY A 210 -26.76 -11.52 7.25
N TRP A 211 -25.55 -11.81 7.73
CA TRP A 211 -24.37 -10.95 7.69
C TRP A 211 -23.35 -11.48 6.69
N TYR A 212 -22.34 -10.66 6.41
CA TYR A 212 -21.13 -11.04 5.70
C TYR A 212 -19.93 -10.75 6.60
N GLN A 213 -19.03 -11.72 6.71
CA GLN A 213 -17.76 -11.57 7.42
C GLN A 213 -16.62 -11.58 6.40
N ILE A 214 -15.55 -10.82 6.65
CA ILE A 214 -14.34 -10.94 5.84
C ILE A 214 -13.74 -12.35 5.96
N ALA A 215 -13.30 -12.93 4.84
CA ALA A 215 -12.61 -14.22 4.86
C ALA A 215 -11.26 -14.11 5.59
N PRO A 216 -10.82 -15.13 6.36
CA PRO A 216 -9.57 -15.08 7.11
C PRO A 216 -8.34 -14.72 6.28
N ASP A 217 -8.18 -15.30 5.09
CA ASP A 217 -7.08 -15.02 4.14
C ASP A 217 -7.17 -13.65 3.43
N LYS A 218 -8.18 -12.85 3.79
CA LYS A 218 -8.39 -11.48 3.30
C LYS A 218 -8.57 -10.50 4.44
N CYS A 219 -8.31 -10.89 5.69
CA CYS A 219 -8.45 -10.00 6.84
C CYS A 219 -7.50 -8.80 6.71
N PRO A 220 -7.99 -7.56 6.84
CA PRO A 220 -7.12 -6.40 6.74
C PRO A 220 -6.20 -6.33 7.96
N GLN A 221 -4.92 -6.12 7.70
CA GLN A 221 -3.93 -5.75 8.71
C GLN A 221 -3.81 -4.23 8.81
N ASN A 222 -2.83 -3.71 9.56
CA ASN A 222 -2.60 -2.26 9.70
C ASN A 222 -2.51 -1.53 8.36
N TYR A 223 -3.50 -0.69 8.06
CA TYR A 223 -3.63 0.06 6.81
C TYR A 223 -3.84 -0.81 5.55
N GLY A 224 -4.01 -2.11 5.72
CA GLY A 224 -4.51 -3.01 4.68
C GLY A 224 -6.01 -2.82 4.49
N TYR A 225 -6.50 -3.13 3.29
CA TYR A 225 -7.88 -2.83 2.90
C TYR A 225 -8.50 -3.88 2.00
N ASN A 226 -9.82 -3.90 2.03
CA ASN A 226 -10.69 -4.66 1.15
C ASN A 226 -11.58 -3.70 0.37
N ALA A 227 -11.63 -3.84 -0.94
CA ALA A 227 -12.67 -3.26 -1.77
C ALA A 227 -13.70 -4.35 -2.08
N ILE A 228 -14.90 -4.18 -1.55
CA ILE A 228 -16.01 -5.13 -1.66
C ILE A 228 -16.93 -4.62 -2.77
N GLN A 229 -16.94 -5.33 -3.90
CA GLN A 229 -17.85 -5.01 -4.99
C GLN A 229 -19.30 -5.32 -4.57
N LEU A 230 -20.20 -4.38 -4.82
CA LEU A 230 -21.62 -4.50 -4.54
C LEU A 230 -22.40 -4.57 -5.86
N LYS A 231 -23.58 -5.18 -5.81
CA LYS A 231 -24.56 -5.04 -6.90
C LYS A 231 -25.00 -3.57 -6.98
N VAL A 232 -25.12 -3.04 -8.19
CA VAL A 232 -25.56 -1.65 -8.39
C VAL A 232 -27.10 -1.63 -8.43
N PRO A 233 -27.80 -1.07 -7.42
CA PRO A 233 -29.25 -0.88 -7.49
C PRO A 233 -29.59 0.31 -8.39
N PRO A 234 -30.88 0.56 -8.69
CA PRO A 234 -31.30 1.76 -9.42
C PRO A 234 -30.77 3.04 -8.78
N ALA A 235 -30.46 4.04 -9.61
CA ALA A 235 -30.03 5.36 -9.13
C ALA A 235 -31.06 5.96 -8.16
N GLY A 236 -30.57 6.74 -7.18
CA GLY A 236 -31.39 7.27 -6.09
C GLY A 236 -31.77 6.25 -5.01
N THR A 237 -31.39 4.97 -5.15
CA THR A 237 -31.54 4.00 -4.05
C THR A 237 -30.64 4.40 -2.89
N LYS A 238 -31.20 4.50 -1.69
CA LYS A 238 -30.41 4.62 -0.45
C LYS A 238 -29.93 3.23 -0.04
N VAL A 239 -28.62 3.02 -0.08
CA VAL A 239 -27.97 1.83 0.46
C VAL A 239 -27.45 2.13 1.87
N GLY A 240 -27.39 1.10 2.71
CA GLY A 240 -26.91 1.24 4.08
C GLY A 240 -26.05 0.06 4.51
N ILE A 241 -25.24 0.29 5.54
CA ILE A 241 -24.41 -0.72 6.20
C ILE A 241 -24.65 -0.66 7.70
N GLU A 242 -24.81 -1.84 8.31
CA GLU A 242 -24.56 -2.07 9.74
C GLU A 242 -23.19 -2.74 9.87
N PHE A 243 -22.25 -2.16 10.60
CA PHE A 243 -20.85 -2.60 10.70
C PHE A 243 -20.49 -3.04 12.11
N ARG A 244 -19.68 -4.10 12.22
CA ARG A 244 -19.12 -4.60 13.49
C ARG A 244 -17.69 -5.08 13.30
N GLY A 245 -16.76 -4.48 14.02
CA GLY A 245 -15.44 -5.04 14.26
C GLY A 245 -15.54 -6.28 15.15
N LEU A 246 -14.72 -7.28 14.86
CA LEU A 246 -14.70 -8.58 15.54
C LEU A 246 -13.34 -8.85 16.18
N SER A 247 -12.67 -7.82 16.69
CA SER A 247 -11.33 -7.95 17.28
C SER A 247 -11.30 -9.00 18.40
N GLY A 248 -10.32 -9.90 18.38
CA GLY A 248 -10.15 -10.91 19.44
C GLY A 248 -10.81 -12.27 19.16
N ILE A 249 -11.51 -12.46 18.04
CA ILE A 249 -12.15 -13.75 17.73
C ILE A 249 -11.14 -14.82 17.31
N GLU A 250 -11.55 -16.09 17.39
CA GLU A 250 -10.76 -17.23 16.91
C GLU A 250 -10.63 -17.21 15.38
N GLY A 251 -9.53 -17.78 14.86
CA GLY A 251 -9.27 -17.86 13.42
C GLY A 251 -8.53 -16.65 12.83
N PHE A 252 -8.19 -15.66 13.66
CA PHE A 252 -7.45 -14.46 13.27
C PHE A 252 -6.31 -14.18 14.25
N SER A 253 -5.31 -13.44 13.80
CA SER A 253 -4.19 -12.99 14.64
C SER A 253 -4.60 -11.90 15.62
N ASN A 254 -4.64 -12.27 16.90
CA ASN A 254 -5.03 -11.41 18.02
C ASN A 254 -3.84 -10.63 18.63
N PHE A 255 -2.94 -10.12 17.80
CA PHE A 255 -1.84 -9.27 18.25
C PHE A 255 -2.31 -7.82 18.46
N ARG A 256 -2.13 -7.26 19.67
CA ARG A 256 -2.50 -5.88 20.04
C ARG A 256 -3.97 -5.52 19.75
N VAL A 257 -4.87 -6.41 20.18
CA VAL A 257 -6.33 -6.28 20.00
C VAL A 257 -6.87 -4.95 20.57
N GLU A 258 -6.26 -4.44 21.65
CA GLU A 258 -6.58 -3.16 22.26
C GLU A 258 -6.42 -1.96 21.31
N ASN A 259 -5.64 -2.11 20.24
CA ASN A 259 -5.45 -1.09 19.22
C ASN A 259 -6.33 -1.24 17.98
N ALA A 260 -7.33 -2.14 18.01
CA ALA A 260 -8.21 -2.38 16.88
C ALA A 260 -8.99 -1.13 16.45
N GLY A 261 -9.13 -0.95 15.15
CA GLY A 261 -9.94 0.11 14.57
C GLY A 261 -10.14 -0.10 13.08
N TRP A 262 -11.17 0.55 12.53
CA TRP A 262 -11.56 0.44 11.14
C TRP A 262 -11.85 1.82 10.52
N ARG A 263 -11.74 1.87 9.20
CA ARG A 263 -12.40 2.89 8.37
C ARG A 263 -13.22 2.21 7.31
N TYR A 264 -14.42 2.71 7.07
CA TYR A 264 -15.28 2.20 6.02
C TYR A 264 -16.12 3.30 5.38
N GLY A 265 -16.54 3.05 4.14
CA GLY A 265 -17.31 4.01 3.36
C GLY A 265 -17.61 3.49 1.96
N PHE A 266 -18.67 4.02 1.36
CA PHE A 266 -19.07 3.68 0.00
C PHE A 266 -18.27 4.46 -1.05
N LEU A 267 -18.17 3.89 -2.25
CA LEU A 267 -17.55 4.51 -3.42
C LEU A 267 -18.35 4.10 -4.66
N ALA A 268 -18.85 5.09 -5.41
CA ALA A 268 -19.45 4.88 -6.71
C ALA A 268 -18.51 5.34 -7.82
N PHE A 269 -18.44 4.56 -8.89
CA PHE A 269 -17.75 4.89 -10.15
C PHE A 269 -18.78 4.93 -11.27
N THR A 270 -18.93 6.07 -11.93
CA THR A 270 -19.97 6.33 -12.92
C THR A 270 -19.52 5.98 -14.35
N ALA A 271 -20.46 5.92 -15.28
CA ALA A 271 -20.21 5.50 -16.66
C ALA A 271 -19.23 6.40 -17.43
N ASP A 272 -19.14 7.68 -17.05
CA ASP A 272 -18.21 8.69 -17.58
C ASP A 272 -16.81 8.63 -16.93
N GLY A 273 -16.60 7.79 -15.93
CA GLY A 273 -15.34 7.66 -15.18
C GLY A 273 -15.22 8.58 -13.96
N SER A 274 -16.27 9.33 -13.62
CA SER A 274 -16.33 10.13 -12.39
C SER A 274 -16.49 9.23 -11.15
N ARG A 275 -16.10 9.76 -9.99
CA ARG A 275 -16.14 9.06 -8.70
C ARG A 275 -16.95 9.87 -7.70
N VAL A 276 -17.78 9.19 -6.93
CA VAL A 276 -18.45 9.76 -5.76
C VAL A 276 -18.03 8.98 -4.54
N TYR A 277 -17.28 9.63 -3.65
CA TYR A 277 -16.84 9.06 -2.38
C TYR A 277 -17.89 9.36 -1.32
N GLY A 278 -18.44 8.32 -0.69
CA GLY A 278 -19.28 8.46 0.49
C GLY A 278 -18.48 8.94 1.70
N ASP A 279 -19.21 9.31 2.75
CA ASP A 279 -18.63 9.68 4.03
C ASP A 279 -17.77 8.54 4.61
N MET A 280 -16.76 8.95 5.37
CA MET A 280 -15.87 8.03 6.07
C MET A 280 -16.41 7.78 7.48
N HIS A 281 -16.51 6.51 7.86
CA HIS A 281 -16.98 6.08 9.17
C HIS A 281 -15.92 5.27 9.90
N ALA A 282 -15.97 5.29 11.23
CA ALA A 282 -15.01 4.60 12.10
C ALA A 282 -15.68 3.78 13.22
N ASP A 283 -16.98 3.98 13.48
CA ASP A 283 -17.67 3.40 14.62
C ASP A 283 -17.84 1.88 14.47
N SER A 284 -17.72 1.18 15.61
CA SER A 284 -17.94 -0.26 15.74
C SER A 284 -18.55 -0.58 17.12
N PRO A 285 -19.82 -1.01 17.21
CA PRO A 285 -20.77 -1.11 16.11
C PRO A 285 -21.07 0.27 15.50
N GLY A 286 -21.35 0.31 14.21
CA GLY A 286 -21.64 1.56 13.50
C GLY A 286 -22.58 1.37 12.32
N THR A 287 -23.09 2.48 11.80
CA THR A 287 -23.99 2.50 10.64
C THR A 287 -23.58 3.59 9.66
N ALA A 288 -23.76 3.35 8.37
CA ALA A 288 -23.59 4.37 7.34
C ALA A 288 -24.63 4.23 6.23
N GLU A 289 -24.93 5.32 5.54
CA GLU A 289 -25.84 5.35 4.41
C GLU A 289 -25.20 6.07 3.21
N PHE A 290 -25.63 5.72 2.01
CA PHE A 290 -25.16 6.33 0.77
C PHE A 290 -26.27 6.34 -0.27
N LEU A 291 -26.43 7.47 -0.96
CA LEU A 291 -27.38 7.59 -2.06
C LEU A 291 -26.66 7.23 -3.36
N VAL A 292 -27.14 6.20 -4.06
CA VAL A 292 -26.49 5.74 -5.30
C VAL A 292 -26.65 6.81 -6.40
N PRO A 293 -25.54 7.38 -6.93
CA PRO A 293 -25.60 8.40 -7.98
C PRO A 293 -26.16 7.84 -9.30
N ASP A 294 -26.62 8.75 -10.15
CA ASP A 294 -26.96 8.43 -11.54
C ASP A 294 -25.75 7.85 -12.28
N ASP A 295 -26.04 7.00 -13.28
CA ASP A 295 -25.03 6.36 -14.14
C ASP A 295 -23.94 5.57 -13.41
N THR A 296 -24.18 5.13 -12.18
CA THR A 296 -23.26 4.27 -11.43
C THR A 296 -23.00 2.97 -12.20
N LYS A 297 -21.74 2.68 -12.50
CA LYS A 297 -21.28 1.44 -13.16
C LYS A 297 -20.73 0.43 -12.16
N TYR A 298 -20.01 0.92 -11.15
CA TYR A 298 -19.52 0.11 -10.05
C TYR A 298 -19.87 0.78 -8.73
N LEU A 299 -20.33 -0.03 -7.78
CA LEU A 299 -20.55 0.37 -6.41
C LEU A 299 -19.66 -0.48 -5.51
N TRP A 300 -18.92 0.17 -4.63
CA TRP A 300 -17.97 -0.46 -3.72
C TRP A 300 -18.29 -0.08 -2.28
N LEU A 301 -18.08 -1.02 -1.38
CA LEU A 301 -17.82 -0.75 0.04
C LEU A 301 -16.32 -0.96 0.26
N VAL A 302 -15.61 0.06 0.72
CA VAL A 302 -14.19 -0.05 1.07
C VAL A 302 -14.09 -0.13 2.59
N VAL A 303 -13.32 -1.10 3.09
CA VAL A 303 -13.02 -1.28 4.52
C VAL A 303 -11.51 -1.37 4.70
N MET A 304 -10.94 -0.64 5.64
CA MET A 304 -9.51 -0.62 5.95
C MET A 304 -9.27 -0.85 7.44
N GLY A 305 -8.23 -1.62 7.76
CA GLY A 305 -7.70 -1.71 9.12
C GLY A 305 -7.04 -0.40 9.53
N ALA A 306 -7.52 0.22 10.60
CA ALA A 306 -7.16 1.56 11.02
C ALA A 306 -6.81 1.59 12.51
N PRO A 307 -5.61 1.13 12.89
CA PRO A 307 -5.27 0.95 14.30
C PRO A 307 -5.26 2.28 15.06
N THR A 308 -5.64 2.25 16.34
CA THR A 308 -5.66 3.45 17.21
C THR A 308 -4.26 3.95 17.57
N GLU A 309 -3.25 3.10 17.38
CA GLU A 309 -1.84 3.42 17.55
C GLU A 309 -1.03 2.80 16.39
N HIS A 310 0.02 3.47 15.93
CA HIS A 310 0.96 2.88 14.99
C HIS A 310 2.11 2.20 15.74
N TRP A 311 2.48 1.00 15.29
CA TRP A 311 3.76 0.37 15.62
C TRP A 311 4.44 -0.13 14.35
N MET A 312 5.76 -0.17 14.41
CA MET A 312 6.59 -0.64 13.31
C MET A 312 6.27 -2.11 12.98
N HIS A 313 6.12 -2.38 11.68
CA HIS A 313 6.03 -3.75 11.21
C HIS A 313 7.40 -4.43 11.32
N VAL A 314 7.53 -5.39 12.24
CA VAL A 314 8.80 -6.08 12.46
C VAL A 314 8.95 -7.22 11.45
N SER A 315 9.87 -7.07 10.49
CA SER A 315 10.37 -8.20 9.70
C SER A 315 11.57 -8.85 10.41
N ARG A 316 11.72 -10.17 10.30
CA ARG A 316 12.75 -10.97 11.00
C ARG A 316 14.19 -10.47 10.78
N ARG A 317 14.50 -9.77 9.67
CA ARG A 317 15.84 -9.20 9.40
C ARG A 317 16.30 -8.19 10.46
N GLY A 318 15.41 -7.68 11.32
CA GLY A 318 15.75 -6.75 12.41
C GLY A 318 15.87 -7.36 13.83
N ARG A 319 15.63 -8.67 14.04
CA ARG A 319 15.78 -9.30 15.37
C ARG A 319 17.12 -10.03 15.48
N GLY A 320 17.95 -9.60 16.41
CA GLY A 320 18.96 -10.46 17.03
C GLY A 320 18.31 -11.73 17.55
N ARG A 321 19.03 -12.86 17.44
CA ARG A 321 18.59 -14.21 17.85
C ARG A 321 17.92 -14.16 19.23
N GLY A 322 16.61 -14.42 19.34
CA GLY A 322 15.98 -14.57 20.66
C GLY A 322 14.45 -14.48 20.81
N GLY A 323 13.66 -14.23 19.76
CA GLY A 323 12.19 -14.21 19.89
C GLY A 323 11.53 -15.40 19.20
N ALA A 324 10.69 -16.15 19.93
CA ALA A 324 9.93 -17.29 19.42
C ALA A 324 9.16 -16.94 18.14
N ALA A 325 9.23 -17.84 17.16
CA ALA A 325 8.67 -17.70 15.82
C ALA A 325 7.73 -18.86 15.53
N ASN A 326 6.68 -18.63 14.73
CA ASN A 326 6.06 -19.69 13.95
C ASN A 326 6.97 -20.00 12.76
N ALA A 327 7.33 -21.27 12.60
CA ALA A 327 8.42 -21.71 11.74
C ALA A 327 8.13 -21.62 10.22
N GLU A 328 6.90 -21.29 9.81
CA GLU A 328 6.46 -21.43 8.42
C GLU A 328 6.40 -20.12 7.60
N THR A 329 6.28 -18.93 8.21
CA THR A 329 6.02 -17.68 7.46
C THR A 329 7.06 -16.56 7.61
N ASN A 330 8.07 -16.72 8.47
CA ASN A 330 9.14 -15.72 8.66
C ASN A 330 8.67 -14.30 9.10
N THR A 331 7.44 -14.12 9.55
CA THR A 331 6.86 -12.86 10.03
C THR A 331 6.52 -12.92 11.53
N VAL A 332 6.66 -11.81 12.24
CA VAL A 332 6.01 -11.63 13.56
C VAL A 332 4.51 -11.54 13.30
N ALA A 333 3.66 -12.12 14.16
CA ALA A 333 2.21 -12.08 14.04
C ALA A 333 1.74 -10.66 13.68
N ALA A 334 1.23 -10.48 12.46
CA ALA A 334 0.65 -9.23 12.04
C ALA A 334 -0.70 -9.07 12.74
N ALA A 335 -1.04 -7.88 13.24
CA ALA A 335 -2.37 -7.65 13.77
C ALA A 335 -3.39 -7.73 12.63
N GLU A 336 -4.48 -8.43 12.86
CA GLU A 336 -5.58 -8.60 11.92
C GLU A 336 -6.85 -7.98 12.50
N TRP A 337 -7.63 -7.33 11.63
CA TRP A 337 -8.80 -6.55 12.01
C TRP A 337 -10.06 -7.14 11.40
N PRO A 338 -10.52 -8.32 11.86
CA PRO A 338 -11.71 -8.96 11.33
C PRO A 338 -12.95 -8.11 11.57
N TYR A 339 -13.90 -8.19 10.65
CA TYR A 339 -15.16 -7.46 10.73
C TYR A 339 -16.28 -8.25 10.08
N SER A 340 -17.51 -7.93 10.49
CA SER A 340 -18.73 -8.32 9.79
C SER A 340 -19.60 -7.11 9.51
N PHE A 341 -20.43 -7.24 8.49
CA PHE A 341 -21.38 -6.22 8.12
C PHE A 341 -22.66 -6.80 7.51
N LYS A 342 -23.71 -6.00 7.53
CA LYS A 342 -24.98 -6.27 6.87
C LYS A 342 -25.34 -5.09 5.98
N LEU A 343 -25.91 -5.36 4.82
CA LEU A 343 -26.28 -4.34 3.84
C LEU A 343 -27.80 -4.22 3.71
N THR A 344 -28.25 -3.00 3.42
CA THR A 344 -29.61 -2.68 3.00
C THR A 344 -29.58 -1.97 1.65
N GLY A 345 -30.60 -2.19 0.81
CA GLY A 345 -30.68 -1.59 -0.54
C GLY A 345 -29.73 -2.19 -1.59
N THR A 346 -28.80 -3.07 -1.18
CA THR A 346 -27.89 -3.80 -2.08
C THR A 346 -27.36 -5.07 -1.39
N THR A 347 -26.60 -5.90 -2.12
CA THR A 347 -25.84 -7.04 -1.62
C THR A 347 -24.43 -7.03 -2.22
N PRO A 348 -23.46 -7.76 -1.65
CA PRO A 348 -22.19 -8.00 -2.33
C PRO A 348 -22.42 -8.68 -3.69
N ASP A 349 -21.45 -8.53 -4.58
CA ASP A 349 -21.37 -9.34 -5.79
C ASP A 349 -21.23 -10.83 -5.42
N ASP A 350 -21.94 -11.71 -6.11
CA ASP A 350 -21.97 -13.14 -5.75
C ASP A 350 -20.59 -13.79 -5.96
N ALA A 351 -19.75 -13.25 -6.86
CA ALA A 351 -18.43 -13.80 -7.17
C ALA A 351 -17.42 -13.69 -6.01
N ILE A 352 -17.67 -12.82 -5.04
CA ILE A 352 -16.79 -12.61 -3.87
C ILE A 352 -17.33 -13.25 -2.59
N VAL A 353 -18.51 -13.89 -2.63
CA VAL A 353 -19.09 -14.58 -1.49
C VAL A 353 -18.79 -16.08 -1.58
N ARG A 354 -18.03 -16.59 -0.61
CA ARG A 354 -17.76 -18.03 -0.49
C ARG A 354 -18.95 -18.71 0.17
N ASP A 355 -19.35 -19.87 -0.34
CA ASP A 355 -20.33 -20.73 0.32
C ASP A 355 -19.69 -21.44 1.52
N ASP A 356 -20.35 -21.40 2.68
CA ASP A 356 -19.95 -22.09 3.92
C ASP A 356 -19.82 -23.62 3.79
N ARG A 357 -20.18 -24.19 2.63
CA ARG A 357 -20.26 -25.64 2.41
C ARG A 357 -18.94 -26.33 2.05
N VAL A 358 -17.84 -25.59 1.93
CA VAL A 358 -16.54 -26.16 1.50
C VAL A 358 -15.55 -26.36 2.65
N THR A 359 -15.78 -25.78 3.83
CA THR A 359 -14.86 -25.88 4.99
C THR A 359 -15.27 -26.88 6.07
N ALA A 360 -16.32 -27.68 5.86
CA ALA A 360 -16.72 -28.75 6.79
C ALA A 360 -16.14 -30.13 6.41
N GLY A 361 -15.13 -30.20 5.54
CA GLY A 361 -14.52 -31.47 5.16
C GLY A 361 -13.22 -31.30 4.38
N LEU A 362 -12.14 -30.95 5.08
CA LEU A 362 -10.77 -31.38 4.80
C LEU A 362 -9.99 -31.42 6.12
#